data_AF-A0A059CMA5-F1
#
_entry.id   AF-A0A059CMA5-F1
#
_cell.length_a   1.000
_cell.length_b   1.000
_cell.length_c   1.000
_cell.angle_alpha   90.00
_cell.angle_beta   90.00
_cell.angle_gamma   90.00
#
_symmetry.space_group_name_H-M   'P 1'
#
loop_
_entity.id
_entity.type
_entity.pdbx_description
1 polymer ?
#
loop_
_entity_poly.entity_id
_entity_poly.type
_entity_poly.pdbx_seq_one_letter_code
_entity_poly.pdbx_strand_id
1 'polypeptide(L)'
;MFPKPLDITMSSQKPLMIFTLSLLLLLAGPHETDARLQHRSVPTIGTKRDASDQSLTQVLVARDIITLSIGGVKNTKKFVEMIPKLKSVQQTPNSDPSNLLNCVDGLFDSLSNLESVLKRLRHLKDPYVAYDTRELRRVEGRIMGISGTCRYALKDTDGVVTQMLNSNLADVAMLINSVERAIFGIGVTDKGAKIP
;
A
#
# COMPACT_ATOMS: atom_id res chain seq x y z
N MET A 1 -60.19 26.45 16.05
CA MET A 1 -61.10 26.34 14.89
C MET A 1 -60.24 26.44 13.65
N PHE A 2 -60.32 25.44 12.76
CA PHE A 2 -59.55 25.24 11.50
C PHE A 2 -58.05 24.84 11.62
N PRO A 3 -57.53 24.02 10.67
CA PRO A 3 -56.85 22.75 10.99
C PRO A 3 -55.43 22.58 10.37
N LYS A 4 -54.79 21.43 10.72
CA LYS A 4 -53.74 20.60 10.06
C LYS A 4 -53.32 20.96 8.61
N PRO A 5 -52.06 20.70 8.14
CA PRO A 5 -51.51 19.33 7.91
C PRO A 5 -50.01 19.14 8.27
N LEU A 6 -49.53 17.96 8.72
CA LEU A 6 -49.28 16.67 8.03
C LEU A 6 -48.12 16.66 7.02
N ASP A 7 -47.06 15.97 7.45
CA ASP A 7 -45.98 15.24 6.76
C ASP A 7 -45.63 15.52 5.29
N ILE A 8 -44.33 15.74 5.04
CA ILE A 8 -43.64 15.17 3.86
C ILE A 8 -42.28 14.63 4.30
N THR A 9 -42.22 13.31 4.45
CA THR A 9 -41.00 12.50 4.42
C THR A 9 -40.30 12.66 3.07
N MET A 10 -39.10 13.25 3.03
CA MET A 10 -38.20 13.11 1.88
C MET A 10 -37.27 11.93 2.08
N SER A 11 -37.73 10.77 1.58
CA SER A 11 -36.89 9.64 1.23
C SER A 11 -35.88 10.09 0.16
N SER A 12 -34.65 10.35 0.57
CA SER A 12 -33.54 10.56 -0.36
C SER A 12 -32.84 9.22 -0.59
N GLN A 13 -33.40 8.45 -1.52
CA GLN A 13 -32.69 7.41 -2.25
C GLN A 13 -31.45 8.05 -2.88
N LYS A 14 -30.27 7.71 -2.34
CA LYS A 14 -29.00 7.94 -3.04
C LYS A 14 -28.50 6.59 -3.58
N PRO A 15 -27.97 6.60 -4.81
CA PRO A 15 -27.68 5.39 -5.56
C PRO A 15 -26.57 4.59 -4.87
N LEU A 16 -26.78 3.28 -4.76
CA LEU A 16 -25.70 2.31 -4.57
C LEU A 16 -24.63 2.60 -5.63
N MET A 17 -23.47 3.11 -5.23
CA MET A 17 -22.28 3.03 -6.05
C MET A 17 -21.87 1.57 -6.09
N ILE A 18 -22.27 0.92 -7.18
CA ILE A 18 -21.72 -0.34 -7.65
C ILE A 18 -20.26 -0.06 -8.02
N PHE A 19 -19.36 -0.18 -7.05
CA PHE A 19 -17.94 -0.42 -7.34
C PHE A 19 -17.80 -1.91 -7.60
N THR A 20 -18.14 -2.32 -8.83
CA THR A 20 -17.83 -3.66 -9.32
C THR A 20 -16.33 -3.84 -9.31
N LEU A 21 -15.90 -4.73 -8.41
CA LEU A 21 -14.69 -5.53 -8.50
C LEU A 21 -14.48 -5.98 -9.96
N SER A 22 -13.43 -5.46 -10.60
CA SER A 22 -12.79 -6.12 -11.73
C SER A 22 -11.39 -6.55 -11.29
N LEU A 23 -11.36 -7.54 -10.40
CA LEU A 23 -10.17 -8.34 -10.09
C LEU A 23 -10.54 -9.81 -10.32
N LEU A 24 -10.67 -10.18 -11.59
CA LEU A 24 -10.93 -11.56 -12.02
C LEU A 24 -10.28 -11.75 -13.40
N LEU A 25 -8.96 -11.91 -13.41
CA LEU A 25 -8.20 -12.40 -14.57
C LEU A 25 -6.94 -13.16 -14.11
N LEU A 26 -7.13 -14.04 -13.13
CA LEU A 26 -6.15 -15.05 -12.71
C LEU A 26 -6.95 -16.31 -12.41
N LEU A 27 -7.27 -17.09 -13.44
CA LEU A 27 -7.58 -18.53 -13.37
C LEU A 27 -7.85 -19.03 -14.81
N ALA A 28 -6.78 -19.19 -15.59
CA ALA A 28 -6.77 -20.03 -16.78
C ALA A 28 -5.43 -20.77 -16.81
N GLY A 29 -5.37 -21.84 -16.01
CA GLY A 29 -4.41 -22.93 -16.17
C GLY A 29 -4.96 -23.99 -17.13
N PRO A 30 -4.18 -25.02 -17.46
CA PRO A 30 -3.79 -25.32 -18.83
C PRO A 30 -4.61 -26.44 -19.47
N HIS A 31 -4.75 -26.39 -20.80
CA HIS A 31 -5.23 -27.52 -21.60
C HIS A 31 -4.01 -28.28 -22.13
N GLU A 32 -3.78 -29.48 -21.60
CA GLU A 32 -2.86 -30.48 -22.13
C GLU A 32 -3.29 -30.86 -23.55
N THR A 33 -2.38 -30.78 -24.51
CA THR A 33 -2.44 -31.63 -25.71
C THR A 33 -1.12 -32.34 -25.84
N ASP A 34 -1.20 -33.64 -25.57
CA ASP A 34 -0.22 -34.67 -25.88
C ASP A 34 0.14 -34.62 -27.38
N ALA A 35 1.41 -34.35 -27.67
CA ALA A 35 1.99 -34.63 -28.98
C ALA A 35 3.45 -35.07 -28.80
N ARG A 36 3.64 -36.37 -29.05
CA ARG A 36 4.85 -37.17 -28.99
C ARG A 36 5.86 -36.78 -30.08
N LEU A 37 7.14 -36.99 -29.75
CA LEU A 37 8.30 -37.24 -30.64
C LEU A 37 8.91 -36.05 -31.40
N GLN A 38 10.11 -35.61 -30.97
CA GLN A 38 11.36 -36.09 -31.58
C GLN A 38 12.58 -35.67 -30.73
N HIS A 39 13.41 -36.67 -30.42
CA HIS A 39 14.77 -36.50 -29.89
C HIS A 39 15.59 -35.63 -30.85
N ARG A 40 15.88 -34.39 -30.45
CA ARG A 40 16.96 -33.60 -31.02
C ARG A 40 17.81 -33.09 -29.86
N SER A 41 18.89 -33.81 -29.58
CA SER A 41 19.94 -33.38 -28.66
C SER A 41 20.56 -32.09 -29.20
N VAL A 42 20.11 -30.96 -28.68
CA VAL A 42 20.67 -29.62 -28.92
C VAL A 42 21.97 -29.51 -28.11
N PRO A 43 23.06 -29.00 -28.69
CA PRO A 43 24.34 -28.87 -28.00
C PRO A 43 24.22 -27.93 -26.80
N THR A 44 24.66 -28.42 -25.64
CA THR A 44 24.78 -27.71 -24.36
C THR A 44 25.81 -26.59 -24.50
N ILE A 45 25.36 -25.39 -24.89
CA ILE A 45 26.16 -24.18 -24.92
C ILE A 45 25.82 -23.33 -23.68
N GLY A 46 26.72 -23.38 -22.68
CA GLY A 46 27.01 -22.24 -21.78
C GLY A 46 26.03 -21.93 -20.64
N THR A 47 26.06 -22.72 -19.57
CA THR A 47 25.37 -22.49 -18.27
C THR A 47 25.93 -21.32 -17.43
N LYS A 48 26.37 -20.23 -18.05
CA LYS A 48 26.92 -19.05 -17.35
C LYS A 48 26.18 -17.74 -17.59
N ARG A 49 25.22 -17.68 -18.52
CA ARG A 49 24.36 -16.49 -18.75
C ARG A 49 23.13 -16.45 -17.84
N ASP A 50 22.60 -17.62 -17.46
CA ASP A 50 21.30 -17.70 -16.77
C ASP A 50 21.30 -17.08 -15.37
N ALA A 51 22.42 -17.15 -14.63
CA ALA A 51 22.51 -16.59 -13.28
C ALA A 51 22.54 -15.04 -13.27
N SER A 52 23.15 -14.42 -14.29
CA SER A 52 23.21 -12.96 -14.43
C SER A 52 21.85 -12.40 -14.84
N ASP A 53 21.15 -13.09 -15.74
CA ASP A 53 19.84 -12.66 -16.23
C ASP A 53 18.74 -12.80 -15.16
N GLN A 54 18.83 -13.83 -14.31
CA GLN A 54 17.93 -13.99 -13.16
C GLN A 54 18.12 -12.88 -12.11
N SER A 55 19.38 -12.54 -11.78
CA SER A 55 19.69 -11.45 -10.86
C SER A 55 19.17 -10.09 -11.36
N LEU A 56 19.40 -9.78 -12.64
CA LEU A 56 18.89 -8.56 -13.25
C LEU A 56 17.36 -8.50 -13.22
N THR A 57 16.69 -9.61 -13.53
CA THR A 57 15.23 -9.71 -13.48
C THR A 57 14.68 -9.42 -12.07
N GLN A 58 15.30 -9.98 -11.03
CA GLN A 58 14.90 -9.73 -9.64
C GLN A 58 15.08 -8.26 -9.24
N VAL A 59 16.15 -7.62 -9.68
CA VAL A 59 16.40 -6.19 -9.44
C VAL A 59 15.32 -5.32 -10.10
N LEU A 60 14.91 -5.64 -11.34
CA LEU A 60 13.84 -4.93 -12.03
C LEU A 60 12.49 -5.10 -11.30
N VAL A 61 12.13 -6.34 -10.93
CA VAL A 61 10.92 -6.63 -10.15
C VAL A 61 10.91 -5.86 -8.83
N ALA A 62 12.05 -5.80 -8.12
CA ALA A 62 12.16 -5.04 -6.88
C ALA A 62 11.94 -3.54 -7.11
N ARG A 63 12.49 -2.96 -8.19
CA ARG A 63 12.27 -1.55 -8.54
C ARG A 63 10.82 -1.25 -8.88
N ASP A 64 10.13 -2.15 -9.56
CA ASP A 64 8.72 -2.00 -9.90
C ASP A 64 7.84 -2.04 -8.64
N ILE A 65 8.09 -3.02 -7.76
CA ILE A 65 7.40 -3.12 -6.46
C ILE A 65 7.60 -1.85 -5.62
N ILE A 66 8.84 -1.34 -5.55
CA ILE A 66 9.13 -0.09 -4.83
C ILE A 66 8.40 1.09 -5.47
N THR A 67 8.37 1.16 -6.80
CA THR A 67 7.70 2.24 -7.54
C THR A 67 6.19 2.24 -7.29
N LEU A 68 5.55 1.07 -7.35
CA LEU A 68 4.14 0.89 -7.01
C LEU A 68 3.87 1.28 -5.55
N SER A 69 4.77 0.89 -4.64
CA SER A 69 4.65 1.23 -3.22
C SER A 69 4.73 2.74 -2.96
N ILE A 70 5.61 3.46 -3.67
CA ILE A 70 5.65 4.93 -3.63
C ILE A 70 4.31 5.52 -4.07
N GLY A 71 3.70 4.96 -5.12
CA GLY A 71 2.37 5.36 -5.59
C GLY A 71 1.28 5.17 -4.54
N GLY A 72 1.23 3.98 -3.92
CA GLY A 72 0.25 3.66 -2.87
C GLY A 72 0.39 4.55 -1.63
N VAL A 73 1.62 4.81 -1.18
CA VAL A 73 1.89 5.73 -0.05
C VAL A 73 1.45 7.16 -0.38
N LYS A 74 1.72 7.65 -1.59
CA LYS A 74 1.25 8.98 -2.03
C LYS A 74 -0.28 9.09 -2.04
N ASN A 75 -0.97 8.06 -2.50
CA ASN A 75 -2.43 8.05 -2.49
C ASN A 75 -2.98 8.07 -1.06
N THR A 76 -2.36 7.29 -0.16
CA THR A 76 -2.72 7.28 1.27
C THR A 76 -2.49 8.65 1.92
N LYS A 77 -1.37 9.32 1.62
CA LYS A 77 -1.10 10.68 2.10
C LYS A 77 -2.19 11.67 1.69
N LYS A 78 -2.57 11.67 0.41
CA LYS A 78 -3.64 12.53 -0.09
C LYS A 78 -4.96 12.27 0.63
N PHE A 79 -5.28 11.00 0.91
CA PHE A 79 -6.44 10.65 1.71
C PHE A 79 -6.37 11.25 3.11
N VAL A 80 -5.24 11.08 3.82
CA VAL A 80 -5.02 11.65 5.16
C VAL A 80 -5.18 13.17 5.17
N GLU A 81 -4.61 13.88 4.18
CA GLU A 81 -4.75 15.34 4.03
C GLU A 81 -6.21 15.81 3.79
N MET A 82 -7.07 14.93 3.28
CA MET A 82 -8.48 15.22 3.04
C MET A 82 -9.36 15.02 4.27
N ILE A 83 -8.96 14.17 5.23
CA ILE A 83 -9.74 13.86 6.44
C ILE A 83 -10.31 15.12 7.14
N PRO A 84 -9.52 16.14 7.50
CA PRO A 84 -10.06 17.31 8.21
C PRO A 84 -11.01 18.18 7.34
N LYS A 85 -11.03 17.95 6.03
CA LYS A 85 -11.89 18.66 5.06
C LYS A 85 -13.22 17.93 4.83
N LEU A 86 -13.39 16.73 5.36
CA LEU A 86 -14.62 15.97 5.22
C LEU A 86 -15.73 16.59 6.08
N LYS A 87 -16.91 16.76 5.48
CA LYS A 87 -18.08 17.31 6.19
C LYS A 87 -18.44 16.50 7.44
N SER A 88 -18.35 15.18 7.35
CA SER A 88 -18.61 14.27 8.48
C SER A 88 -17.68 14.53 9.67
N VAL A 89 -16.42 14.87 9.41
CA VAL A 89 -15.44 15.21 10.45
C VAL A 89 -15.72 16.61 11.01
N GLN A 90 -15.98 17.61 10.15
CA GLN A 90 -16.24 18.99 10.56
C GLN A 90 -17.53 19.16 11.38
N GLN A 91 -18.53 18.33 11.14
CA GLN A 91 -19.82 18.40 11.82
C GLN A 91 -19.86 17.62 13.13
N THR A 92 -18.76 16.97 13.54
CA THR A 92 -18.72 16.16 14.76
C THR A 92 -18.62 17.09 15.99
N PRO A 93 -19.66 17.18 16.84
CA PRO A 93 -19.71 18.17 17.92
C PRO A 93 -18.65 17.94 19.01
N ASN A 94 -18.18 16.70 19.14
CA ASN A 94 -17.29 16.25 20.21
C ASN A 94 -15.89 15.88 19.71
N SER A 95 -15.54 16.18 18.46
CA SER A 95 -14.18 15.91 17.98
C SER A 95 -13.21 16.86 18.66
N ASP A 96 -12.33 16.34 19.51
CA ASP A 96 -11.20 17.11 20.03
C ASP A 96 -10.27 17.49 18.87
N PRO A 97 -10.19 18.79 18.50
CA PRO A 97 -9.42 19.23 17.34
C PRO A 97 -7.93 18.88 17.48
N SER A 98 -7.41 18.80 18.71
CA SER A 98 -6.02 18.48 18.97
C SER A 98 -5.69 17.03 18.63
N ASN A 99 -6.59 16.09 18.96
CA ASN A 99 -6.41 14.67 18.64
C ASN A 99 -6.52 14.41 17.14
N LEU A 100 -7.44 15.10 16.46
CA LEU A 100 -7.56 15.04 15.01
C LEU A 100 -6.30 15.57 14.31
N LEU A 101 -5.79 16.71 14.78
CA LEU A 101 -4.55 17.29 14.25
C LEU A 101 -3.36 16.34 14.47
N ASN A 102 -3.17 15.83 15.68
CA ASN A 102 -2.11 14.88 16.01
C ASN A 102 -2.20 13.59 15.16
N CYS A 103 -3.42 13.11 14.88
CA CYS A 103 -3.63 12.00 13.97
C CYS A 103 -3.18 12.31 12.54
N VAL A 104 -3.69 13.41 11.97
CA VAL A 104 -3.47 13.77 10.56
C VAL A 104 -1.99 14.11 10.34
N ASP A 105 -1.41 14.99 11.16
CA ASP A 105 -0.02 15.42 11.03
C ASP A 105 0.94 14.26 11.29
N GLY A 106 0.68 13.46 12.33
CA GLY A 106 1.50 12.30 12.65
C GLY A 106 1.52 11.27 11.51
N LEU A 107 0.35 10.96 10.93
CA LEU A 107 0.27 10.06 9.78
C LEU A 107 0.94 10.67 8.55
N PHE A 108 0.68 11.95 8.27
CA PHE A 108 1.26 12.63 7.12
C PHE A 108 2.79 12.63 7.16
N ASP A 109 3.37 12.94 8.32
CA ASP A 109 4.82 12.94 8.54
C ASP A 109 5.40 11.52 8.42
N SER A 110 4.73 10.53 9.02
CA SER A 110 5.18 9.14 8.96
C SER A 110 5.13 8.58 7.54
N LEU A 111 4.06 8.85 6.80
CA LEU A 111 3.93 8.48 5.39
C LEU A 111 4.91 9.25 4.49
N SER A 112 5.22 10.51 4.81
CA SER A 112 6.26 11.28 4.11
C SER A 112 7.65 10.70 4.33
N ASN A 113 7.95 10.27 5.56
CA ASN A 113 9.18 9.55 5.87
C ASN A 113 9.25 8.22 5.12
N LEU A 114 8.14 7.47 5.09
CA LEU A 114 8.05 6.21 4.33
C LEU A 114 8.31 6.44 2.84
N GLU A 115 7.66 7.44 2.23
CA GLU A 115 7.85 7.80 0.84
C GLU A 115 9.32 8.15 0.55
N SER A 116 9.98 8.87 1.45
CA SER A 116 11.40 9.21 1.35
C SER A 116 12.30 7.97 1.39
N VAL A 117 12.05 7.05 2.34
CA VAL A 117 12.77 5.76 2.45
C VAL A 117 12.61 4.94 1.16
N LEU A 118 11.37 4.79 0.67
CA LEU A 118 11.09 4.06 -0.56
C LEU A 118 11.78 4.68 -1.78
N LYS A 119 11.82 6.02 -1.88
CA LYS A 119 12.55 6.71 -2.95
C LYS A 119 14.05 6.41 -2.93
N ARG A 120 14.67 6.33 -1.75
CA ARG A 120 16.09 5.94 -1.62
C ARG A 120 16.29 4.47 -2.00
N LEU A 121 15.44 3.58 -1.49
CA LEU A 121 15.45 2.15 -1.83
C LEU A 121 15.28 1.88 -3.31
N ARG A 122 14.54 2.72 -4.05
CA ARG A 122 14.34 2.56 -5.51
C ARG A 122 15.65 2.47 -6.28
N HIS A 123 16.71 3.11 -5.78
CA HIS A 123 18.01 3.07 -6.42
C HIS A 123 18.77 1.76 -6.17
N LEU A 124 18.39 1.00 -5.14
CA LEU A 124 19.01 -0.27 -4.71
C LEU A 124 20.53 -0.17 -4.61
N LYS A 125 21.03 0.94 -4.07
CA LYS A 125 22.47 1.20 -3.91
C LYS A 125 22.95 0.68 -2.55
N ASP A 126 23.75 -0.38 -2.59
CA ASP A 126 24.62 -0.81 -1.49
C ASP A 126 25.54 0.38 -1.06
N PRO A 127 25.76 0.70 0.24
CA PRO A 127 25.38 -0.01 1.48
C PRO A 127 24.10 0.46 2.18
N TYR A 128 23.35 1.37 1.58
CA TYR A 128 22.20 1.99 2.26
C TYR A 128 20.95 1.12 2.29
N VAL A 129 20.88 0.07 1.47
CA VAL A 129 19.70 -0.82 1.38
C VAL A 129 19.36 -1.43 2.74
N ALA A 130 20.34 -2.01 3.46
CA ALA A 130 20.09 -2.63 4.76
C ALA A 130 19.58 -1.60 5.80
N TYR A 131 20.15 -0.39 5.80
CA TYR A 131 19.71 0.71 6.65
C TYR A 131 18.28 1.12 6.31
N ASP A 132 17.99 1.40 5.05
CA ASP A 132 16.68 1.86 4.60
C ASP A 132 15.60 0.78 4.79
N THR A 133 15.92 -0.51 4.66
CA THR A 133 14.99 -1.62 4.99
C THR A 133 14.66 -1.64 6.48
N ARG A 134 15.63 -1.41 7.38
CA ARG A 134 15.32 -1.27 8.82
C ARG A 134 14.45 -0.04 9.10
N GLU A 135 14.71 1.06 8.39
CA GLU A 135 13.90 2.27 8.51
C GLU A 135 12.46 2.04 8.03
N LEU A 136 12.20 1.17 7.03
CA LEU A 136 10.83 0.79 6.64
C LEU A 136 10.04 0.26 7.83
N ARG A 137 10.57 -0.73 8.56
CA ARG A 137 9.91 -1.31 9.76
C ARG A 137 9.69 -0.29 10.85
N ARG A 138 10.69 0.58 11.08
CA ARG A 138 10.59 1.65 12.07
C ARG A 138 9.47 2.62 11.72
N VAL A 139 9.33 2.97 10.43
CA VAL A 139 8.25 3.84 9.97
C VAL A 139 6.90 3.14 10.04
N GLU A 140 6.81 1.86 9.65
CA GLU A 140 5.59 1.05 9.79
C GLU A 140 5.10 1.02 11.25
N GLY A 141 5.98 0.73 12.20
CA GLY A 141 5.64 0.73 13.62
C GLY A 141 5.11 2.08 14.12
N ARG A 142 5.66 3.20 13.62
CA ARG A 142 5.15 4.54 13.92
C ARG A 142 3.75 4.77 13.33
N ILE A 143 3.53 4.40 12.07
CA ILE A 143 2.22 4.50 11.41
C ILE A 143 1.16 3.71 12.21
N MET A 144 1.48 2.48 12.61
CA MET A 144 0.58 1.64 13.40
C MET A 144 0.33 2.23 14.80
N GLY A 145 1.34 2.81 15.45
CA GLY A 145 1.16 3.53 16.71
C GLY A 145 0.19 4.72 16.58
N ILE A 146 0.38 5.55 15.56
CA ILE A 146 -0.46 6.73 15.30
C ILE A 146 -1.89 6.33 14.89
N SER A 147 -2.05 5.19 14.20
CA SER A 147 -3.38 4.67 13.85
C SER A 147 -4.29 4.52 15.07
N GLY A 148 -3.72 4.19 16.25
CA GLY A 148 -4.44 4.16 17.52
C GLY A 148 -5.05 5.51 17.89
N THR A 149 -4.24 6.58 17.83
CA THR A 149 -4.68 7.97 18.04
C THR A 149 -5.76 8.37 17.05
N CYS A 150 -5.60 7.98 15.77
CA CYS A 150 -6.59 8.27 14.74
C CYS A 150 -7.94 7.62 14.96
N ARG A 151 -7.98 6.35 15.40
CA ARG A 151 -9.24 5.68 15.74
C ARG A 151 -9.98 6.41 16.86
N TYR A 152 -9.24 6.92 17.84
CA TYR A 152 -9.83 7.70 18.93
C TYR A 152 -10.34 9.06 18.42
N ALA A 153 -9.55 9.77 17.61
CA ALA A 153 -9.91 11.07 17.05
C ALA A 153 -11.13 11.01 16.11
N LEU A 154 -11.31 9.88 15.42
CA LEU A 154 -12.38 9.67 14.44
C LEU A 154 -13.55 8.83 14.97
N LYS A 155 -13.58 8.50 16.27
CA LYS A 155 -14.56 7.56 16.86
C LYS A 155 -16.02 7.97 16.64
N ASP A 156 -16.29 9.27 16.64
CA ASP A 156 -17.64 9.85 16.51
C ASP A 156 -17.93 10.35 15.08
N THR A 157 -17.00 10.12 14.13
CA THR A 157 -17.18 10.46 12.72
C THR A 157 -17.91 9.35 11.98
N ASP A 158 -18.33 9.61 10.73
CA ASP A 158 -18.86 8.58 9.84
C ASP A 158 -17.88 7.40 9.77
N GLY A 159 -18.34 6.21 10.20
CA GLY A 159 -17.54 4.99 10.30
C GLY A 159 -16.85 4.62 8.98
N VAL A 160 -17.38 5.08 7.84
CA VAL A 160 -16.74 4.95 6.52
C VAL A 160 -15.35 5.59 6.49
N VAL A 161 -15.16 6.78 7.09
CA VAL A 161 -13.85 7.47 7.10
C VAL A 161 -12.83 6.65 7.87
N THR A 162 -13.19 6.17 9.05
CA THR A 162 -12.35 5.30 9.89
C THR A 162 -12.03 3.98 9.18
N GLN A 163 -13.02 3.37 8.52
CA GLN A 163 -12.82 2.14 7.75
C GLN A 163 -11.87 2.36 6.57
N MET A 164 -12.07 3.43 5.80
CA MET A 164 -11.18 3.78 4.68
C MET A 164 -9.75 4.06 5.17
N LEU A 165 -9.60 4.76 6.30
CA LEU A 165 -8.28 4.99 6.88
C LEU A 165 -7.61 3.67 7.24
N ASN A 166 -8.29 2.80 7.98
CA ASN A 166 -7.74 1.49 8.37
C ASN A 166 -7.38 0.64 7.14
N SER A 167 -8.21 0.65 6.10
CA SER A 167 -7.91 -0.06 4.84
C SER A 167 -6.65 0.48 4.17
N ASN A 168 -6.52 1.80 4.01
CA ASN A 168 -5.32 2.40 3.41
C ASN A 168 -4.06 2.11 4.23
N LEU A 169 -4.14 2.14 5.57
CA LEU A 169 -2.98 1.83 6.42
C LEU A 169 -2.59 0.35 6.34
N ALA A 170 -3.57 -0.56 6.21
CA ALA A 170 -3.31 -1.98 5.96
C ALA A 170 -2.65 -2.19 4.59
N ASP A 171 -3.11 -1.49 3.55
CA ASP A 171 -2.49 -1.52 2.23
C ASP A 171 -1.04 -1.03 2.28
N VAL A 172 -0.76 0.05 3.03
CA VAL A 172 0.61 0.52 3.26
C VAL A 172 1.48 -0.54 3.93
N ALA A 173 0.99 -1.22 4.97
CA ALA A 173 1.71 -2.32 5.61
C ALA A 173 1.99 -3.48 4.63
N MET A 174 1.02 -3.83 3.77
CA MET A 174 1.21 -4.85 2.73
C MET A 174 2.25 -4.44 1.68
N LEU A 175 2.29 -3.16 1.31
CA LEU A 175 3.30 -2.61 0.39
C LEU A 175 4.70 -2.68 1.00
N ILE A 176 4.86 -2.30 2.27
CA ILE A 176 6.12 -2.41 3.00
C ILE A 176 6.62 -3.86 3.00
N ASN A 177 5.78 -4.81 3.39
CA ASN A 177 6.10 -6.23 3.38
C ASN A 177 6.48 -6.76 1.99
N SER A 178 5.87 -6.23 0.93
CA SER A 178 6.19 -6.60 -0.45
C SER A 178 7.55 -6.05 -0.88
N VAL A 179 7.89 -4.82 -0.48
CA VAL A 179 9.22 -4.23 -0.70
C VAL A 179 10.30 -5.01 0.03
N GLU A 180 10.08 -5.36 1.31
CA GLU A 180 11.06 -6.15 2.07
C GLU A 180 11.35 -7.50 1.40
N ARG A 181 10.31 -8.23 0.97
CA ARG A 181 10.47 -9.50 0.28
C ARG A 181 11.21 -9.34 -1.05
N ALA A 182 10.93 -8.28 -1.79
CA ALA A 182 11.62 -8.01 -3.04
C ALA A 182 13.11 -7.69 -2.84
N ILE A 183 13.45 -6.92 -1.81
CA ILE A 183 14.83 -6.61 -1.43
C ILE A 183 15.56 -7.86 -0.92
N PHE A 184 14.89 -8.73 -0.17
CA PHE A 184 15.49 -10.00 0.24
C PHE A 184 15.74 -10.92 -0.97
N GLY A 185 14.83 -10.90 -1.95
CA GLY A 185 14.93 -11.69 -3.18
C GLY A 185 16.15 -11.36 -4.04
N ILE A 186 16.66 -10.13 -4.00
CA ILE A 186 17.89 -9.73 -4.72
C ILE A 186 19.19 -10.12 -3.99
N GLY A 187 19.11 -10.80 -2.84
CA GLY A 187 20.28 -11.30 -2.11
C GLY A 187 21.05 -10.26 -1.30
N VAL A 188 20.48 -9.06 -1.09
CA VAL A 188 21.08 -8.06 -0.20
C VAL A 188 20.86 -8.51 1.25
N THR A 189 21.88 -9.12 1.83
CA THR A 189 21.90 -9.52 3.25
C THR A 189 22.70 -8.52 4.08
N ASP A 190 22.39 -8.40 5.38
CA ASP A 190 23.05 -7.49 6.36
C ASP A 190 24.57 -7.73 6.50
N LYS A 191 25.14 -8.69 5.76
CA LYS A 191 26.56 -9.04 5.71
C LYS A 191 27.23 -8.57 4.41
N GLY A 192 27.07 -7.30 4.02
CA GLY A 192 27.97 -6.58 3.10
C GLY A 192 28.52 -7.35 1.89
N ALA A 193 27.72 -8.21 1.26
CA ALA A 193 28.18 -9.10 0.19
C ALA A 193 27.64 -8.61 -1.15
N LYS A 194 28.59 -8.11 -1.94
CA LYS A 194 28.55 -7.65 -3.33
C LYS A 194 27.42 -8.23 -4.18
N ILE A 195 26.70 -7.31 -4.84
CA ILE A 195 26.21 -7.55 -6.20
C ILE A 195 27.41 -7.36 -7.14
N PRO A 196 27.76 -8.33 -8.00
CA PRO A 196 28.85 -8.22 -8.98
C PRO A 196 28.63 -7.10 -10.01
#